data_AF-A0A968M153-F1
#
_entry.id   AF-A0A968M153-F1
#
_cell.length_a   1.000
_cell.length_b   1.000
_cell.length_c   1.000
_cell.angle_alpha   90.00
_cell.angle_beta   90.00
_cell.angle_gamma   90.00
#
_symmetry.space_group_name_H-M   'P 1'
#
loop_
_entity.id
_entity.type
_entity.pdbx_description
1 polymer ?
#
loop_
_entity_poly.entity_id
_entity_poly.type
_entity_poly.pdbx_seq_one_letter_code
_entity_poly.pdbx_strand_id
1 'polypeptide(L)' 'MIEGIVFPQDFRPESVLFYPHQGDRLHILSDDGGLKQDGITECKKLPSEQRSFRSIWVTVRAVQS' A
#
# COMPACT_ATOMS: atom_id res chain seq x y z
N MET A 1 16.02 -7.94 -1.66
CA MET A 1 15.04 -8.11 -0.56
C MET A 1 14.76 -6.72 -0.01
N ILE A 2 13.50 -6.36 0.24
CA ILE A 2 13.16 -5.10 0.91
C ILE A 2 13.07 -5.42 2.40
N GLU A 3 14.02 -4.91 3.17
CA GLU A 3 14.11 -5.13 4.61
C GLU A 3 13.87 -3.81 5.36
N GLY A 4 13.28 -3.89 6.57
CA GLY A 4 13.15 -2.72 7.46
C GLY A 4 11.94 -1.82 7.23
N ILE A 5 10.94 -2.26 6.46
CA ILE A 5 9.66 -1.52 6.36
C ILE A 5 8.71 -1.98 7.45
N VAL A 6 8.21 -1.03 8.24
CA VAL A 6 7.09 -1.24 9.16
C VAL A 6 5.83 -0.77 8.47
N PHE A 7 4.89 -1.68 8.26
CA PHE A 7 3.59 -1.35 7.72
C PHE A 7 2.65 -0.85 8.82
N PRO A 8 1.70 0.06 8.49
CA PRO A 8 0.59 0.39 9.38
C PRO A 8 -0.18 -0.86 9.78
N GLN A 9 -0.86 -0.80 10.93
CA GLN A 9 -1.73 -1.88 11.37
C GLN A 9 -2.78 -2.22 10.30
N ASP A 10 -3.03 -3.52 10.14
CA ASP A 10 -3.98 -4.08 9.17
C ASP A 10 -3.71 -3.69 7.72
N PHE A 11 -2.50 -3.19 7.39
CA PHE A 11 -2.07 -3.04 6.00
C PHE A 11 -1.82 -4.41 5.38
N ARG A 12 -2.47 -4.69 4.25
CA ARG A 12 -2.50 -5.99 3.59
C ARG A 12 -1.81 -5.87 2.23
N PRO A 13 -0.46 -5.84 2.18
CA PRO A 13 0.27 -5.62 0.95
C PRO A 13 -0.04 -6.73 -0.06
N GLU A 14 -0.49 -6.36 -1.25
CA GLU A 14 -0.85 -7.31 -2.31
C GLU A 14 -0.03 -7.10 -3.58
N SER A 15 0.26 -5.85 -3.92
CA SER A 15 0.95 -5.50 -5.17
C SER A 15 2.11 -4.56 -4.94
N VAL A 16 3.19 -4.77 -5.69
CA VAL A 16 4.35 -3.87 -5.78
C VAL A 16 4.46 -3.37 -7.20
N LEU A 17 4.48 -2.05 -7.38
CA LEU A 17 4.61 -1.40 -8.68
C LEU A 17 5.96 -0.69 -8.80
N PHE A 18 6.55 -0.87 -9.98
CA PHE A 18 7.74 -0.15 -10.43
C PHE A 18 7.32 0.76 -11.58
N TYR A 19 7.66 2.04 -11.49
CA TYR A 19 7.35 3.02 -12.51
C TYR A 19 8.63 3.32 -13.31
N PRO A 20 8.61 3.26 -14.66
CA PRO A 20 9.82 3.40 -15.49
C PRO A 20 10.63 4.69 -15.23
N HIS A 21 9.98 5.76 -14.78
CA HIS A 21 10.60 7.06 -14.52
C HIS A 21 10.85 7.34 -13.03
N GLN A 22 10.76 6.32 -12.16
CA GLN A 22 11.00 6.45 -10.71
C GLN A 22 11.95 5.36 -10.23
N GLY A 23 13.22 5.44 -10.66
CA GLY A 23 14.22 4.38 -10.46
C GLY A 23 14.59 4.09 -9.00
N ASP A 24 14.34 5.02 -8.08
CA ASP A 24 14.62 4.89 -6.65
C ASP A 24 13.34 4.73 -5.82
N ARG A 25 12.16 4.55 -6.46
CA ARG A 25 10.90 4.41 -5.75
C ARG A 25 10.11 3.20 -6.21
N LEU A 26 9.41 2.62 -5.25
CA LEU A 26 8.40 1.62 -5.49
C LEU A 26 7.13 1.98 -4.74
N HIS A 27 6.01 1.47 -5.23
CA HIS A 27 4.70 1.72 -4.66
C HIS A 27 4.08 0.39 -4.24
N ILE A 28 3.62 0.32 -3.01
CA ILE A 28 2.98 -0.86 -2.45
C ILE A 28 1.50 -0.56 -2.29
N LEU A 29 0.65 -1.38 -2.89
CA LEU A 29 -0.80 -1.29 -2.76
C LEU A 29 -1.30 -2.30 -1.72
N SER A 30 -2.26 -1.88 -0.91
CA SER A 30 -2.96 -2.73 0.04
C SER A 30 -4.31 -3.20 -0.51
N ASP A 31 -4.64 -4.47 -0.32
CA ASP A 31 -6.03 -4.94 -0.46
C ASP A 31 -6.82 -4.57 0.80
N ASP A 32 -7.41 -3.38 0.76
CA ASP A 32 -8.27 -2.89 1.83
C ASP A 32 -9.75 -3.25 1.61
N GLY A 33 -10.08 -4.04 0.59
CA GLY A 33 -11.47 -4.37 0.26
C GLY A 33 -12.24 -5.00 1.42
N GLY A 34 -11.55 -5.79 2.24
CA GLY A 34 -12.10 -6.43 3.44
C GLY A 34 -11.98 -5.63 4.74
N LEU A 35 -11.40 -4.42 4.73
CA LEU A 35 -11.27 -3.58 5.91
C LEU A 35 -12.49 -2.69 6.10
N LYS A 36 -12.87 -2.45 7.34
CA LYS A 36 -14.00 -1.58 7.68
C LYS A 36 -13.52 -0.14 7.85
N GLN A 37 -14.06 0.79 7.06
CA GLN A 37 -13.56 2.18 7.04
C GLN A 37 -14.15 3.04 8.18
N ASP A 38 -15.35 2.70 8.63
CA ASP A 38 -16.10 3.32 9.75
C ASP A 38 -16.27 2.35 10.95
N GLY A 39 -15.54 1.23 10.94
CA GLY A 39 -15.70 0.13 11.91
C GLY A 39 -16.92 -0.77 11.66
N ILE A 40 -17.78 -0.45 10.68
CA ILE A 40 -19.05 -1.13 10.41
C ILE A 40 -19.03 -1.77 9.02
N THR A 41 -18.68 -1.00 7.99
CA THR A 41 -18.84 -1.31 6.57
C THR A 41 -17.50 -1.60 5.91
N GLU A 42 -17.36 -2.77 5.30
CA GLU A 42 -16.19 -3.13 4.48
C GLU A 42 -16.05 -2.14 3.30
N CYS A 43 -14.82 -1.73 3.00
CA CYS A 43 -14.52 -0.75 1.96
C CYS A 43 -15.14 -1.13 0.61
N LYS A 44 -15.07 -2.42 0.21
CA LYS A 44 -15.68 -2.88 -1.06
C LYS A 44 -17.20 -2.74 -1.14
N LYS A 45 -17.88 -2.59 0.01
CA LYS A 45 -19.34 -2.44 0.12
C LYS A 45 -19.79 -0.97 0.11
N LEU A 46 -18.86 -0.02 0.22
CA LEU A 46 -19.17 1.41 0.11
C LEU A 46 -19.53 1.81 -1.34
N PRO A 47 -20.21 2.96 -1.54
CA PRO A 47 -20.35 3.58 -2.86
C PRO A 47 -18.99 3.77 -3.53
N SER A 48 -18.92 3.65 -4.86
CA SER A 48 -17.66 3.70 -5.61
C SER A 48 -16.82 4.94 -5.32
N GLU A 49 -17.46 6.09 -5.10
CA GLU A 49 -16.79 7.36 -4.81
C GLU A 49 -16.13 7.39 -3.44
N GLN A 50 -16.52 6.48 -2.54
CA GLN A 50 -16.04 6.38 -1.17
C GLN A 50 -15.06 5.21 -0.98
N ARG A 51 -14.96 4.31 -1.96
CA ARG A 51 -13.98 3.22 -1.94
C ARG A 51 -12.59 3.80 -2.06
N SER A 52 -11.71 3.37 -1.18
CA SER A 52 -10.31 3.74 -1.20
C SER A 52 -9.44 2.53 -0.87
N PHE A 53 -8.21 2.56 -1.35
CA PHE A 53 -7.17 1.63 -0.95
C PHE A 53 -6.00 2.44 -0.44
N ARG A 54 -5.40 1.99 0.66
CA ARG A 54 -4.15 2.58 1.15
C ARG A 54 -3.01 2.12 0.28
N SER A 55 -2.02 2.99 0.18
CA SER A 55 -0.77 2.67 -0.49
C SER A 55 0.40 3.35 0.20
N ILE A 56 1.59 2.80 -0.03
CA ILE A 56 2.83 3.29 0.58
C ILE A 56 3.86 3.49 -0.50
N TRP A 57 4.44 4.68 -0.53
CA TRP A 57 5.64 4.97 -1.30
C TRP A 57 6.87 4.62 -0.49
N VAL A 58 7.77 3.86 -1.11
CA VAL A 58 9.05 3.49 -0.52
C VAL A 58 10.15 4.04 -1.40
N THR A 59 11.12 4.72 -0.78
CA THR A 59 12.36 5.13 -1.45
C THR A 59 13.43 4.10 -1.17
N VAL A 60 14.00 3.52 -2.22
CA VAL A 60 15.09 2.56 -2.15
C VAL A 60 16.40 3.33 -2.22
N ARG A 61 17.27 3.11 -1.22
CA ARG A 61 18.63 3.64 -1.22
C ARG A 61 19.60 2.48 -1.33
N ALA A 62 20.62 2.62 -2.18
CA ALA A 62 21.72 1.66 -2.19
C ALA A 62 22.42 1.70 -0.83
N VAL A 63 22.51 0.55 -0.16
CA VAL A 63 23.34 0.41 1.03
C VAL A 63 24.79 0.44 0.56
N GLN A 64 25.54 1.48 0.94
CA GLN A 64 26.98 1.49 0.75
C GLN A 64 27.58 0.55 1.79
N SER A 65 28.08 -0.59 1.31
CA SER A 65 28.88 -1.57 2.05
C SER A 65 30.31 -1.07 2.25
#